data_AF-A0A0R2PD73-F1
#
_entry.id   AF-A0A0R2PD73-F1
#
_cell.length_a   1.000
_cell.length_b   1.000
_cell.length_c   1.000
_cell.angle_alpha   90.00
_cell.angle_beta   90.00
_cell.angle_gamma   90.00
#
_symmetry.space_group_name_H-M   'P 1'
#
loop_
_entity.id
_entity.type
_entity.pdbx_description
1 polymer ?
#
loop_
_entity_poly.entity_id
_entity_poly.type
_entity_poly.pdbx_seq_one_letter_code
_entity_poly.pdbx_strand_id
1 'polypeptide(L)'
;KVIKQVDMEIQSTFASAYSDVRDNFEKLFEALFPGGQGKLILTAPDDLLNTGIEVEAKPSGKNVKKLSLLSGGERSLTALAFLFAVFRSRPSPFYVMDEVEAALDDVNLHRFLTLVDEFRKDAQLLIVSHQKRTMEAGDCLLGVTMQPGGSSRVIVERAAQASA
;
A
#
# COMPACT_ATOMS: atom_id res chain seq x y z
N LYS A 1 -24.27 28.87 13.26
CA LYS A 1 -24.22 28.82 11.78
C LYS A 1 -22.90 28.24 11.30
N VAL A 2 -21.76 28.91 11.52
CA VAL A 2 -20.41 28.45 11.10
C VAL A 2 -20.15 26.95 11.33
N ILE A 3 -20.36 26.43 12.55
CA ILE A 3 -20.14 25.01 12.88
C ILE A 3 -20.86 24.08 11.87
N LYS A 4 -22.18 24.24 11.68
CA LYS A 4 -22.97 23.46 10.71
C LYS A 4 -22.50 23.54 9.25
N GLN A 5 -21.78 24.59 8.87
CA GLN A 5 -21.21 24.72 7.53
C GLN A 5 -19.89 23.93 7.43
N VAL A 6 -19.05 24.00 8.46
CA VAL A 6 -17.83 23.18 8.59
C VAL A 6 -18.18 21.69 8.66
N ASP A 7 -19.23 21.32 9.41
CA ASP A 7 -19.73 19.94 9.50
C ASP A 7 -20.06 19.37 8.11
N MET A 8 -20.78 20.14 7.28
CA MET A 8 -21.13 19.74 5.91
C MET A 8 -19.92 19.63 4.99
N GLU A 9 -18.95 20.53 5.13
CA GLU A 9 -17.71 20.55 4.33
C GLU A 9 -16.80 19.36 4.68
N ILE A 10 -16.71 19.00 5.97
CA ILE A 10 -16.04 17.78 6.44
C ILE A 10 -16.75 16.53 5.88
N GLN A 11 -18.08 16.44 6.02
CA GLN A 11 -18.85 15.30 5.52
C GLN A 11 -18.68 15.11 3.99
N SER A 12 -18.74 16.19 3.22
CA SER A 12 -18.53 16.16 1.76
C SER A 12 -17.11 15.74 1.38
N THR A 13 -16.10 16.28 2.07
CA THR A 13 -14.68 15.94 1.85
C THR A 13 -14.39 14.48 2.18
N PHE A 14 -14.95 13.97 3.28
CA PHE A 14 -14.84 12.57 3.69
C PHE A 14 -15.55 11.64 2.71
N ALA A 15 -16.78 11.96 2.30
CA ALA A 15 -17.55 11.14 1.37
C ALA A 15 -16.85 10.94 0.02
N SER A 16 -16.26 12.02 -0.54
CA SER A 16 -15.46 11.92 -1.77
C SER A 16 -14.25 11.01 -1.55
N ALA A 17 -13.41 11.35 -0.56
CA ALA A 17 -12.17 10.62 -0.30
C ALA A 17 -12.41 9.13 0.02
N TYR A 18 -13.49 8.81 0.74
CA TYR A 18 -13.89 7.43 1.00
C TYR A 18 -14.29 6.69 -0.28
N SER A 19 -15.05 7.33 -1.18
CA SER A 19 -15.42 6.71 -2.46
C SER A 19 -14.19 6.46 -3.34
N ASP A 20 -13.28 7.44 -3.44
CA ASP A 20 -12.04 7.34 -4.21
C ASP A 20 -11.16 6.19 -3.69
N VAL A 21 -10.97 6.11 -2.36
CA VAL A 21 -10.15 5.07 -1.73
C VAL A 21 -10.82 3.69 -1.81
N ARG A 22 -12.14 3.59 -1.67
CA ARG A 22 -12.89 2.33 -1.88
C ARG A 22 -12.69 1.82 -3.31
N ASP A 23 -12.91 2.68 -4.31
CA ASP A 23 -12.90 2.26 -5.71
C ASP A 23 -11.48 1.98 -6.22
N ASN A 24 -10.44 2.50 -5.56
CA ASN A 24 -9.06 2.08 -5.78
C ASN A 24 -8.72 0.79 -5.02
N PHE A 25 -9.25 0.59 -3.80
CA PHE A 25 -9.00 -0.61 -2.99
C PHE A 25 -9.60 -1.87 -3.61
N GLU A 26 -10.85 -1.84 -4.10
CA GLU A 26 -11.46 -3.02 -4.72
C GLU A 26 -10.64 -3.50 -5.93
N LYS A 27 -10.17 -2.56 -6.78
CA LYS A 27 -9.32 -2.85 -7.96
C LYS A 27 -7.94 -3.39 -7.58
N LEU A 28 -7.25 -2.74 -6.65
CA LEU A 28 -5.91 -3.16 -6.20
C LEU A 28 -5.96 -4.52 -5.50
N PHE A 29 -7.02 -4.81 -4.75
CA PHE A 29 -7.21 -6.10 -4.12
C PHE A 29 -7.45 -7.22 -5.14
N GLU A 30 -8.27 -6.99 -6.18
CA GLU A 30 -8.50 -7.98 -7.24
C GLU A 30 -7.21 -8.27 -8.05
N ALA A 31 -6.40 -7.24 -8.34
CA ALA A 31 -5.10 -7.41 -9.00
C ALA A 31 -4.10 -8.22 -8.13
N LEU A 32 -4.08 -7.98 -6.81
CA LEU A 32 -3.24 -8.74 -5.87
C LEU A 32 -3.76 -10.16 -5.59
N PHE A 33 -5.07 -10.37 -5.64
CA PHE A 33 -5.73 -11.64 -5.36
C PHE A 33 -6.74 -11.97 -6.47
N PRO A 34 -6.29 -12.52 -7.62
CA PRO A 34 -7.18 -12.88 -8.72
C PRO A 34 -8.33 -13.79 -8.28
N GLY A 35 -9.57 -13.39 -8.54
CA GLY A 35 -10.78 -14.09 -8.07
C GLY A 35 -11.06 -13.95 -6.56
N GLY A 36 -10.36 -13.04 -5.88
CA GLY A 36 -10.68 -12.56 -4.53
C GLY A 36 -11.52 -11.28 -4.55
N GLN A 37 -11.91 -10.79 -3.37
CA GLN A 37 -12.67 -9.56 -3.20
C GLN A 37 -12.29 -8.85 -1.90
N GLY A 38 -11.76 -7.64 -2.01
CA GLY A 38 -11.65 -6.68 -0.91
C GLY A 38 -12.84 -5.72 -0.92
N LYS A 39 -13.24 -5.20 0.25
CA LYS A 39 -14.19 -4.08 0.37
C LYS A 39 -13.82 -3.18 1.54
N LEU A 40 -14.12 -1.88 1.41
CA LEU A 40 -14.20 -0.96 2.53
C LEU A 40 -15.68 -0.78 2.90
N ILE A 41 -15.99 -0.73 4.19
CA ILE A 41 -17.36 -0.60 4.72
C ILE A 41 -17.37 0.45 5.83
N LEU A 42 -18.32 1.38 5.78
CA LEU A 42 -18.57 2.33 6.87
C LEU A 42 -19.35 1.63 8.00
N THR A 43 -18.91 1.78 9.24
CA THR A 43 -19.63 1.20 10.40
C THR A 43 -20.94 1.92 10.71
N ALA A 44 -21.05 3.20 10.33
CA ALA A 44 -22.24 4.02 10.49
C ALA A 44 -22.43 4.89 9.22
N PRO A 45 -22.96 4.34 8.11
CA PRO A 45 -23.04 5.05 6.83
C PRO A 45 -23.89 6.33 6.88
N ASP A 46 -24.84 6.42 7.82
CA ASP A 46 -25.70 7.59 8.05
C ASP A 46 -25.03 8.67 8.94
N ASP A 47 -23.87 8.41 9.53
CA ASP A 47 -23.10 9.35 10.35
C ASP A 47 -21.61 9.38 9.93
N LEU A 48 -21.34 10.14 8.87
CA LEU A 48 -19.99 10.34 8.32
C LEU A 48 -19.03 11.11 9.25
N LEU A 49 -19.49 11.63 10.40
CA LEU A 49 -18.62 12.31 11.37
C LEU A 49 -18.12 11.35 12.46
N ASN A 50 -18.87 10.29 12.78
CA ASN A 50 -18.52 9.32 13.82
C ASN A 50 -18.29 7.88 13.30
N THR A 51 -18.44 7.63 12.00
CA THR A 51 -18.20 6.30 11.40
C THR A 51 -16.72 5.89 11.44
N GLY A 52 -16.48 4.61 11.75
CA GLY A 52 -15.24 3.93 11.42
C GLY A 52 -15.25 3.40 9.98
N ILE A 53 -14.11 2.82 9.57
CA ILE A 53 -13.95 2.09 8.31
C ILE A 53 -13.50 0.66 8.65
N GLU A 54 -14.29 -0.34 8.25
CA GLU A 54 -13.89 -1.75 8.27
C GLU A 54 -13.37 -2.20 6.91
N VAL A 55 -12.41 -3.14 6.91
CA VAL A 55 -11.83 -3.76 5.72
C VAL A 55 -12.27 -5.23 5.67
N GLU A 56 -13.19 -5.59 4.76
CA GLU A 56 -13.43 -6.99 4.40
C GLU A 56 -12.38 -7.43 3.35
N ALA A 57 -11.89 -8.67 3.47
CA ALA A 57 -10.93 -9.24 2.54
C ALA A 57 -11.15 -10.75 2.37
N LYS A 58 -11.49 -11.16 1.14
CA LYS A 58 -11.70 -12.55 0.71
C LYS A 58 -10.62 -12.94 -0.31
N PRO A 59 -9.53 -13.61 0.09
CA PRO A 59 -8.61 -14.24 -0.86
C PRO A 59 -9.33 -15.32 -1.68
N SER A 60 -8.78 -15.64 -2.85
CA SER A 60 -9.33 -16.61 -3.82
C SER A 60 -9.76 -17.92 -3.13
N GLY A 61 -11.05 -18.25 -3.21
CA GLY A 61 -11.63 -19.48 -2.63
C GLY A 61 -11.91 -19.48 -1.12
N LYS A 62 -11.65 -18.37 -0.39
CA LYS A 62 -11.91 -18.28 1.06
C LYS A 62 -13.09 -17.35 1.39
N ASN A 63 -14.14 -17.89 2.03
CA ASN A 63 -15.24 -17.12 2.60
C ASN A 63 -14.87 -16.44 3.95
N VAL A 64 -13.74 -15.72 3.96
CA VAL A 64 -13.28 -14.94 5.12
C VAL A 64 -13.86 -13.52 5.06
N LYS A 65 -14.48 -13.06 6.15
CA LYS A 65 -14.95 -11.67 6.28
C LYS A 65 -14.02 -10.78 7.11
N LYS A 66 -13.33 -11.34 8.12
CA LYS A 66 -12.51 -10.59 9.08
C LYS A 66 -11.01 -10.78 8.83
N LEU A 67 -10.25 -9.69 8.82
CA LEU A 67 -8.78 -9.66 8.74
C LEU A 67 -8.08 -10.61 9.73
N SER A 68 -8.70 -10.88 10.88
CA SER A 68 -8.17 -11.78 11.93
C SER A 68 -8.10 -13.26 11.53
N LEU A 69 -8.69 -13.65 10.39
CA LEU A 69 -8.71 -15.03 9.87
C LEU A 69 -7.82 -15.22 8.62
N LEU A 70 -7.08 -14.18 8.22
CA LEU A 70 -6.09 -14.23 7.14
C LEU A 70 -4.75 -14.78 7.64
N SER A 71 -3.93 -15.32 6.73
CA SER A 71 -2.51 -15.58 7.03
C SER A 71 -1.74 -14.28 7.30
N GLY A 72 -0.53 -14.38 7.86
CA GLY A 72 0.35 -13.23 8.06
C GLY A 72 0.61 -12.45 6.77
N GLY A 73 1.01 -13.14 5.70
CA GLY A 73 1.24 -12.55 4.38
C GLY A 73 -0.03 -12.01 3.72
N GLU A 74 -1.17 -12.73 3.81
CA GLU A 74 -2.45 -12.27 3.28
C GLU A 74 -2.91 -10.96 3.96
N ARG A 75 -2.73 -10.87 5.29
CA ARG A 75 -3.07 -9.67 6.08
C ARG A 75 -2.15 -8.50 5.76
N SER A 76 -0.84 -8.72 5.66
CA SER A 76 0.13 -7.68 5.30
C SER A 76 -0.09 -7.17 3.87
N LEU A 77 -0.33 -8.05 2.90
CA LEU A 77 -0.62 -7.67 1.53
C LEU A 77 -1.99 -6.97 1.38
N THR A 78 -2.98 -7.31 2.23
CA THR A 78 -4.24 -6.56 2.33
C THR A 78 -4.03 -5.15 2.88
N ALA A 79 -3.17 -4.98 3.89
CA ALA A 79 -2.84 -3.66 4.45
C ALA A 79 -2.07 -2.80 3.42
N LEU A 80 -1.15 -3.40 2.65
CA LEU A 80 -0.49 -2.76 1.52
C LEU A 80 -1.50 -2.34 0.44
N ALA A 81 -2.45 -3.20 0.06
CA ALA A 81 -3.51 -2.86 -0.90
C ALA A 81 -4.30 -1.61 -0.47
N PHE A 82 -4.62 -1.47 0.82
CA PHE A 82 -5.29 -0.30 1.37
C PHE A 82 -4.40 0.95 1.36
N LEU A 83 -3.12 0.82 1.74
CA LEU A 83 -2.17 1.93 1.72
C LEU A 83 -1.96 2.47 0.29
N PHE A 84 -1.77 1.59 -0.69
CA PHE A 84 -1.66 1.94 -2.10
C PHE A 84 -2.97 2.52 -2.66
N ALA A 85 -4.15 2.12 -2.15
CA ALA A 85 -5.42 2.74 -2.51
C ALA A 85 -5.55 4.19 -2.01
N VAL A 86 -5.07 4.47 -0.79
CA VAL A 86 -4.97 5.84 -0.26
C VAL A 86 -4.00 6.66 -1.12
N PHE A 87 -2.83 6.12 -1.44
CA PHE A 87 -1.84 6.77 -2.29
C PHE A 87 -2.38 7.07 -3.70
N ARG A 88 -3.12 6.15 -4.34
CA ARG A 88 -3.71 6.35 -5.67
C ARG A 88 -4.81 7.41 -5.67
N SER A 89 -5.49 7.58 -4.54
CA SER A 89 -6.58 8.56 -4.38
C SER A 89 -6.08 9.96 -4.05
N ARG A 90 -4.88 10.09 -3.45
CA ARG A 90 -4.20 11.37 -3.20
C ARG A 90 -2.70 11.22 -3.52
N PRO A 91 -2.30 11.37 -4.80
CA PRO A 91 -0.93 11.14 -5.23
C PRO A 91 0.05 12.15 -4.63
N SER A 92 1.16 11.63 -4.10
CA SER A 92 2.32 12.39 -3.63
C SER A 92 3.46 12.23 -4.65
N PRO A 93 4.37 13.21 -4.78
CA PRO A 93 5.49 13.12 -5.73
C PRO A 93 6.50 12.01 -5.38
N PHE A 94 6.57 11.62 -4.11
CA PHE A 94 7.35 10.48 -3.65
C PHE A 94 6.70 9.78 -2.45
N TYR A 95 7.10 8.53 -2.22
CA TYR A 95 6.72 7.72 -1.06
C TYR A 95 7.97 7.05 -0.46
N VAL A 96 7.96 6.87 0.87
CA VAL A 96 8.98 6.12 1.62
C VAL A 96 8.33 4.89 2.24
N MET A 97 8.97 3.72 2.09
CA MET A 97 8.53 2.45 2.64
C MET A 97 9.72 1.76 3.33
N ASP A 98 9.53 1.32 4.58
CA ASP A 98 10.57 0.75 5.44
C ASP A 98 10.18 -0.66 5.87
N GLU A 99 10.90 -1.66 5.33
CA GLU A 99 10.71 -3.12 5.50
C GLU A 99 9.25 -3.63 5.40
N VAL A 100 8.42 -2.95 4.61
CA VAL A 100 6.95 -3.19 4.54
C VAL A 100 6.59 -4.59 4.01
N GLU A 101 7.50 -5.22 3.30
CA GLU A 101 7.36 -6.58 2.75
C GLU A 101 7.92 -7.68 3.65
N ALA A 102 8.54 -7.38 4.81
CA ALA A 102 9.27 -8.36 5.62
C ALA A 102 8.41 -9.54 6.15
N ALA A 103 7.09 -9.41 6.11
CA ALA A 103 6.12 -10.44 6.47
C ALA A 103 5.48 -11.17 5.27
N LEU A 104 5.98 -10.95 4.04
CA LEU A 104 5.49 -11.61 2.81
C LEU A 104 6.33 -12.84 2.47
N ASP A 105 5.66 -13.90 2.00
CA ASP A 105 6.30 -15.03 1.33
C ASP A 105 6.67 -14.70 -0.12
N ASP A 106 7.46 -15.58 -0.76
CA ASP A 106 7.88 -15.50 -2.16
C ASP A 106 6.78 -15.10 -3.18
N VAL A 107 5.54 -15.56 -2.97
CA VAL A 107 4.41 -15.37 -3.89
C VAL A 107 3.77 -14.01 -3.66
N ASN A 108 3.58 -13.64 -2.39
CA ASN A 108 3.03 -12.35 -2.00
C ASN A 108 4.04 -11.21 -2.22
N LEU A 109 5.34 -11.48 -2.08
CA LEU A 109 6.42 -10.57 -2.45
C LEU A 109 6.41 -10.26 -3.95
N HIS A 110 6.28 -11.26 -4.81
CA HIS A 110 6.18 -11.03 -6.26
C HIS A 110 4.98 -10.12 -6.61
N ARG A 111 3.82 -10.33 -5.98
CA ARG A 111 2.62 -9.49 -6.15
C ARG A 111 2.82 -8.05 -5.69
N PHE A 112 3.51 -7.85 -4.55
CA PHE A 112 3.92 -6.52 -4.09
C PHE A 112 4.84 -5.82 -5.09
N LEU A 113 5.83 -6.53 -5.64
CA LEU A 113 6.75 -5.97 -6.63
C LEU A 113 6.04 -5.58 -7.95
N THR A 114 4.98 -6.28 -8.34
CA THR A 114 4.12 -5.86 -9.46
C THR A 114 3.38 -4.53 -9.18
N LEU A 115 2.88 -4.31 -7.95
CA LEU A 115 2.31 -3.01 -7.58
C LEU A 115 3.36 -1.90 -7.51
N VAL A 116 4.55 -2.21 -6.99
CA VAL A 116 5.70 -1.29 -6.99
C VAL A 116 6.06 -0.89 -8.42
N ASP A 117 6.05 -1.84 -9.38
CA ASP A 117 6.27 -1.53 -10.79
C ASP A 117 5.16 -0.67 -11.42
N GLU A 118 3.89 -0.86 -11.07
CA GLU A 118 2.82 0.04 -11.50
C GLU A 118 3.04 1.46 -10.94
N PHE A 119 3.24 1.60 -9.63
CA PHE A 119 3.32 2.90 -8.94
C PHE A 119 4.56 3.73 -9.28
N ARG A 120 5.70 3.11 -9.55
CA ARG A 120 6.94 3.82 -9.94
C ARG A 120 6.84 4.58 -11.28
N LYS A 121 5.74 4.40 -12.02
CA LYS A 121 5.44 5.14 -13.26
C LYS A 121 4.83 6.52 -12.96
N ASP A 122 4.15 6.66 -11.82
CA ASP A 122 3.42 7.87 -11.41
C ASP A 122 4.14 8.67 -10.30
N ALA A 123 4.94 8.00 -9.44
CA ALA A 123 5.64 8.63 -8.31
C ALA A 123 6.99 7.99 -7.98
N GLN A 124 7.90 8.74 -7.34
CA GLN A 124 9.18 8.19 -6.88
C GLN A 124 9.02 7.30 -5.64
N LEU A 125 9.53 6.08 -5.67
CA LEU A 125 9.50 5.17 -4.52
C LEU A 125 10.89 5.05 -3.88
N LEU A 126 10.95 5.19 -2.56
CA LEU A 126 12.14 5.00 -1.73
C LEU A 126 11.87 3.83 -0.79
N ILE A 127 12.46 2.66 -1.08
CA ILE A 127 12.22 1.43 -0.32
C ILE A 127 13.50 1.04 0.44
N VAL A 128 13.38 0.94 1.77
CA VAL A 128 14.41 0.36 2.65
C VAL A 128 14.03 -1.10 2.89
N SER A 129 14.94 -2.02 2.57
CA SER A 129 14.67 -3.46 2.62
C SER A 129 15.95 -4.29 2.64
N HIS A 130 15.88 -5.47 3.26
CA HIS A 130 16.87 -6.54 3.15
C HIS A 130 16.46 -7.67 2.18
N GLN A 131 15.27 -7.58 1.54
CA GLN A 131 14.78 -8.60 0.62
C GLN A 131 15.45 -8.51 -0.75
N LYS A 132 16.07 -9.62 -1.18
CA LYS A 132 16.85 -9.67 -2.42
C LYS A 132 16.03 -9.30 -3.65
N ARG A 133 14.81 -9.83 -3.79
CA ARG A 133 13.94 -9.51 -4.94
C ARG A 133 13.48 -8.05 -4.98
N THR A 134 13.35 -7.39 -3.83
CA THR A 134 13.06 -5.95 -3.78
C THR A 134 14.26 -5.14 -4.23
N MET A 135 15.46 -5.51 -3.78
CA MET A 135 16.71 -4.89 -4.24
C MET A 135 16.92 -5.10 -5.75
N GLU A 136 16.70 -6.32 -6.25
CA GLU A 136 16.79 -6.69 -7.68
C GLU A 136 15.78 -5.94 -8.58
N ALA A 137 14.70 -5.39 -8.01
CA ALA A 137 13.67 -4.63 -8.74
C ALA A 137 13.89 -3.10 -8.77
N GLY A 138 14.89 -2.58 -8.06
CA GLY A 138 15.19 -1.14 -7.96
C GLY A 138 16.07 -0.60 -9.10
N ASP A 139 15.82 0.63 -9.55
CA ASP A 139 16.66 1.33 -10.55
C ASP A 139 18.03 1.72 -9.97
N CYS A 140 18.06 1.94 -8.65
CA CYS A 140 19.19 2.45 -7.91
C CYS A 140 19.21 1.86 -6.50
N LEU A 141 20.33 1.23 -6.15
CA LEU A 141 20.60 0.72 -4.82
C LEU A 141 21.41 1.73 -4.02
N LEU A 142 20.99 1.97 -2.77
CA LEU A 142 21.61 2.88 -1.82
C LEU A 142 22.18 2.07 -0.65
N GLY A 143 23.33 1.44 -0.87
CA GLY A 143 23.99 0.60 0.12
C GLY A 143 24.56 1.42 1.27
N VAL A 144 23.94 1.35 2.45
CA VAL A 144 24.45 1.99 3.67
C VAL A 144 25.41 1.04 4.38
N THR A 145 26.63 1.51 4.64
CA THR A 145 27.68 0.75 5.34
C THR A 145 28.15 1.53 6.57
N MET A 146 28.51 0.83 7.65
CA MET A 146 29.05 1.46 8.87
C MET A 146 30.30 0.70 9.31
N GLN A 147 31.42 1.42 9.44
CA GLN A 147 32.66 0.86 9.98
C GLN A 147 32.62 0.95 11.52
N PRO A 148 33.16 -0.04 12.28
CA PRO A 148 33.17 0.03 13.74
C PRO A 148 33.85 1.30 14.25
N GLY A 149 33.11 2.11 15.03
CA GLY A 149 33.59 3.41 15.53
C GLY A 149 33.62 4.56 14.50
N GLY A 150 33.15 4.33 13.27
CA GLY A 150 33.06 5.34 12.21
C GLY A 150 31.62 5.79 11.93
N SER A 151 31.48 6.86 11.15
CA SER A 151 30.18 7.29 10.61
C SER A 151 29.71 6.38 9.47
N SER A 152 28.39 6.33 9.27
CA SER A 152 27.77 5.65 8.13
C SER A 152 28.20 6.27 6.80
N ARG A 153 28.41 5.43 5.78
CA ARG A 153 28.77 5.81 4.42
C ARG A 153 27.78 5.20 3.44
N VAL A 154 27.31 5.99 2.48
CA VAL A 154 26.40 5.54 1.42
C VAL A 154 27.21 5.21 0.16
N ILE A 155 26.91 4.06 -0.43
CA ILE A 155 27.39 3.61 -1.74
C ILE A 155 26.19 3.63 -2.67
N VAL A 156 26.37 4.10 -3.91
CA VAL A 156 25.30 4.20 -4.90
C VAL A 156 25.64 3.28 -6.07
N GLU A 157 24.76 2.32 -6.33
CA GLU A 157 24.81 1.47 -7.52
C GLU A 157 23.53 1.71 -8.33
N ARG A 158 23.63 1.72 -9.66
CA ARG A 158 22.48 1.86 -10.56
C ARG A 158 22.34 0.58 -11.36
N ALA A 159 21.13 0.05 -11.44
CA ALA A 159 20.84 -1.08 -12.29
C ALA A 159 21.20 -0.71 -13.74
N ALA A 160 22.06 -1.50 -14.37
CA ALA A 160 22.37 -1.31 -15.78
C ALA A 160 21.07 -1.54 -16.57
N GLN A 161 20.66 -0.57 -17.39
CA GLN A 161 19.54 -0.77 -18.30
C GLN A 161 19.88 -1.96 -19.21
N ALA A 162 19.07 -3.02 -19.13
CA ALA A 162 19.15 -4.13 -20.06
C ALA A 162 18.89 -3.57 -21.47
N SER A 163 19.90 -3.59 -22.32
CA SER A 163 19.79 -3.12 -23.70
C SER A 163 18.77 -3.97 -24.45
N ALA A 164 17.81 -3.29 -25.08
CA ALA A 164 16.77 -3.89 -25.92
C ALA A 164 17.30 -4.30 -27.29
#